data_AF-A0A9X3I443-F1
#
_entry.id   AF-A0A9X3I443-F1
#
_cell.length_a   1.000
_cell.length_b   1.000
_cell.length_c   1.000
_cell.angle_alpha   90.00
_cell.angle_beta   90.00
_cell.angle_gamma   90.00
#
_symmetry.space_group_name_H-M   'P 1'
#
loop_
_entity.id
_entity.type
_entity.pdbx_description
1 polymer ?
#
loop_
_entity_poly.entity_id
_entity_poly.type
_entity_poly.pdbx_seq_one_letter_code
_entity_poly.pdbx_strand_id
1 'polypeptide(L)' 'MLTPDDIRNVAFAKPPIGRRGYNEDQVDSFLDDVETTMRELYARLARYEGERPT' A
#
# COMPACT_ATOMS: atom_id res chain seq x y z
N MET A 1 1.91 11.14 -6.21
CA MET A 1 0.89 10.54 -5.33
C MET A 1 1.20 9.07 -5.26
N LEU A 2 1.18 8.47 -4.06
CA LEU A 2 1.38 7.03 -3.90
C LEU A 2 0.11 6.28 -4.30
N THR A 3 0.22 5.22 -5.08
CA THR A 3 -0.88 4.38 -5.56
C THR A 3 -0.80 2.96 -4.98
N PRO A 4 -1.90 2.18 -5.00
CA PRO A 4 -1.85 0.76 -4.63
C PRO A 4 -0.82 -0.04 -5.45
N ASP A 5 -0.66 0.29 -6.73
CA ASP A 5 0.30 -0.40 -7.59
C ASP A 5 1.75 -0.04 -7.23
N ASP A 6 1.99 1.16 -6.70
CA ASP A 6 3.31 1.51 -6.16
C ASP A 6 3.64 0.68 -4.91
N ILE A 7 2.65 0.34 -4.07
CA ILE A 7 2.84 -0.55 -2.92
C ILE A 7 3.14 -1.97 -3.40
N ARG A 8 2.40 -2.47 -4.39
CA ARG A 8 2.59 -3.84 -4.90
C ARG A 8 3.96 -4.07 -5.51
N ASN A 9 4.53 -3.04 -6.13
CA ASN A 9 5.79 -3.13 -6.87
C ASN A 9 7.02 -2.63 -6.09
N VAL A 10 6.86 -2.20 -4.83
CA VAL A 10 7.98 -1.70 -4.03
C VAL A 10 8.95 -2.83 -3.69
N ALA A 11 10.25 -2.53 -3.75
CA ALA A 11 11.30 -3.44 -3.31
C ALA A 11 12.20 -2.74 -2.29
N PHE A 12 12.49 -3.42 -1.18
CA PHE A 12 13.40 -2.92 -0.15
C PHE A 12 14.80 -3.51 -0.31
N ALA A 13 15.82 -2.68 -0.05
CA ALA A 13 17.19 -3.16 0.01
C ALA A 13 17.43 -3.97 1.30
N LYS A 14 18.34 -4.94 1.23
CA LYS A 14 18.80 -5.67 2.42
C LYS A 14 19.43 -4.72 3.44
N PRO A 15 19.28 -4.98 4.75
CA PRO A 15 19.89 -4.15 5.78
C PRO A 15 21.43 -4.17 5.67
N PRO A 16 22.13 -3.11 6.09
CA PRO A 16 23.58 -3.10 6.18
C PRO A 16 24.11 -4.23 7.06
N ILE A 17 25.35 -4.67 6.78
CA ILE A 17 26.01 -5.73 7.55
C ILE A 17 26.01 -5.38 9.05
N GLY A 18 25.66 -6.36 9.89
CA GLY A 18 25.58 -6.21 11.34
C GLY A 18 24.31 -5.52 11.85
N ARG A 19 23.37 -5.14 10.96
CA ARG A 19 22.04 -4.63 11.33
C ARG A 19 20.98 -5.69 11.05
N ARG A 20 19.95 -5.74 11.89
CA ARG A 20 18.74 -6.54 11.62
C ARG A 20 17.72 -5.66 10.90
N GLY A 21 17.10 -6.22 9.86
CA GLY A 21 15.92 -5.64 9.21
C GLY A 21 14.64 -6.18 9.81
N TYR A 22 13.51 -5.75 9.23
CA TYR A 22 12.21 -6.36 9.50
C TYR A 22 12.13 -7.78 8.93
N ASN A 23 11.20 -8.57 9.45
CA ASN A 23 10.86 -9.87 8.87
C ASN A 23 10.09 -9.63 7.56
N GLU A 24 10.57 -10.20 6.46
CA GLU A 24 10.01 -10.04 5.11
C GLU A 24 8.54 -10.46 5.06
N ASP A 25 8.19 -11.64 5.58
CA ASP A 25 6.81 -12.14 5.60
C ASP A 25 5.85 -11.19 6.36
N GLN A 26 6.33 -10.56 7.44
CA GLN A 26 5.52 -9.59 8.19
C GLN A 26 5.34 -8.27 7.45
N VAL A 27 6.38 -7.82 6.73
CA VAL A 27 6.33 -6.61 5.92
C VAL A 27 5.38 -6.85 4.74
N ASP A 28 5.50 -7.97 4.06
CA ASP A 28 4.66 -8.33 2.91
C ASP A 28 3.19 -8.41 3.30
N SER A 29 2.87 -9.11 4.40
CA SER A 29 1.49 -9.18 4.90
C SER A 29 0.94 -7.80 5.25
N PHE A 30 1.77 -6.91 5.81
CA PHE A 30 1.33 -5.55 6.11
C PHE A 30 1.11 -4.73 4.83
N LEU A 31 1.95 -4.89 3.81
CA LEU A 31 1.77 -4.20 2.53
C LEU A 31 0.50 -4.67 1.79
N ASP A 32 0.14 -5.95 1.86
CA ASP A 32 -1.12 -6.46 1.32
C ASP A 32 -2.34 -5.80 1.98
N ASP A 33 -2.31 -5.60 3.31
CA ASP A 33 -3.38 -4.91 4.06
C ASP A 33 -3.48 -3.42 3.66
N VAL A 34 -2.35 -2.74 3.52
CA VAL A 34 -2.31 -1.33 3.11
C VAL A 34 -2.80 -1.17 1.67
N GLU A 35 -2.35 -2.03 0.75
CA GLU A 35 -2.81 -2.04 -0.64
C GLU A 35 -4.33 -2.18 -0.71
N THR A 36 -4.89 -3.17 0.00
CA THR A 36 -6.33 -3.43 0.06
C THR A 36 -7.08 -2.20 0.59
N THR A 37 -6.61 -1.65 1.70
CA THR A 37 -7.21 -0.45 2.31
C THR A 37 -7.22 0.73 1.33
N MET A 38 -6.12 0.95 0.61
CA MET A 38 -6.04 2.04 -0.37
C MET A 38 -7.00 1.84 -1.55
N ARG A 39 -7.11 0.61 -2.06
CA ARG A 39 -8.07 0.29 -3.14
C ARG A 39 -9.50 0.57 -2.69
N GLU A 40 -9.86 0.18 -1.48
CA GLU A 40 -11.19 0.44 -0.91
C GLU A 40 -11.48 1.93 -0.72
N LEU A 41 -10.51 2.68 -0.18
CA LEU A 41 -10.63 4.13 -0.01
C LEU A 41 -10.83 4.84 -1.35
N TYR A 42 -10.07 4.47 -2.37
CA TYR A 42 -10.19 5.09 -3.69
C TYR A 42 -11.52 4.73 -4.37
N ALA A 43 -11.98 3.48 -4.26
CA ALA A 43 -13.30 3.10 -4.74
C ALA A 43 -14.43 3.84 -4.01
N ARG A 44 -14.27 4.11 -2.71
CA ARG A 44 -15.23 4.90 -1.93
C ARG A 44 -15.23 6.38 -2.34
N LEU A 45 -14.06 6.97 -2.55
CA LEU A 45 -13.95 8.36 -3.01
C LEU A 45 -14.56 8.55 -4.41
N ALA A 46 -14.28 7.63 -5.34
CA ALA A 46 -14.86 7.67 -6.68
C ALA A 46 -16.41 7.62 -6.65
N ARG A 47 -16.99 6.85 -5.72
CA ARG A 47 -18.45 6.83 -5.51
C ARG A 47 -18.96 8.18 -5.02
N TYR A 48 -18.30 8.80 -4.03
CA TYR A 48 -18.70 10.13 -3.56
C TYR A 48 -18.60 11.21 -4.63
N GLU A 49 -17.60 11.13 -5.51
CA GLU A 49 -17.47 12.07 -6.63
C GLU A 49 -18.59 11.90 -7.66
N GLY A 50 -19.03 10.66 -7.92
CA GLY A 50 -20.17 10.38 -8.80
C GLY A 50 -21.54 10.74 -8.21
N GLU A 51 -21.65 10.84 -6.89
CA GLU A 51 -22.89 11.18 -6.16
C GLU A 51 -23.09 12.68 -5.93
N ARG A 52 -22.09 13.52 -6.24
CA ARG A 52 -22.27 14.98 -6.16
C ARG A 52 -23.24 15.44 -7.26
N PRO A 53 -24.39 16.04 -6.93
CA PRO A 53 -25.28 16.60 -7.93
C PRO A 53 -24.57 17.80 -8.56
N THR A 54 -24.44 17.78 -9.90
CA THR A 54 -23.94 18.90 -10.72
C THR A 54 -24.84 20.11 -10.62
#